data_AF-A0A6C0EPQ5-F1
#
_entry.id   AF-A0A6C0EPQ5-F1
#
_cell.length_a   1.000
_cell.length_b   1.000
_cell.length_c   1.000
_cell.angle_alpha   90.00
_cell.angle_beta   90.00
_cell.angle_gamma   90.00
#
_symmetry.space_group_name_H-M   'P 1'
#
loop_
_entity.id
_entity.type
_entity.pdbx_description
1 polymer ?
#
loop_
_entity_poly.entity_id
_entity_poly.type
_entity_poly.pdbx_seq_one_letter_code
_entity_poly.pdbx_strand_id
1 'polypeptide(L)' 'MSNFIKIVKNYERVCRLGHQIINHKDIVRRACPSKLGEEFRKQDARIQEFVDATNKASKEWKKSPYSVNEYWKGLS' A
#
# COMPACT_ATOMS: atom_id res chain seq x y z
N MET A 1 -8.21 18.63 8.67
CA MET A 1 -7.26 17.86 7.83
C MET A 1 -7.82 17.82 6.42
N SER A 2 -7.17 18.46 5.43
CA SER A 2 -7.72 18.51 4.06
C SER A 2 -7.91 17.11 3.50
N ASN A 3 -8.95 16.92 2.69
CA ASN A 3 -9.31 15.64 2.09
C ASN A 3 -8.14 15.07 1.25
N PHE A 4 -7.30 15.96 0.70
CA PHE A 4 -6.09 15.63 -0.05
C PHE A 4 -4.99 14.93 0.77
N ILE A 5 -4.63 15.44 1.95
CA ILE A 5 -3.58 14.84 2.80
C ILE A 5 -3.95 13.40 3.17
N LYS A 6 -5.24 13.14 3.40
CA LYS A 6 -5.73 11.77 3.69
C LYS A 6 -5.51 10.85 2.49
N ILE A 7 -5.80 11.32 1.28
CA ILE A 7 -5.62 10.52 0.07
C ILE A 7 -4.14 10.20 -0.16
N VAL A 8 -3.24 11.18 -0.05
CA VAL A 8 -1.80 10.96 -0.17
C VAL A 8 -1.31 9.92 0.85
N LYS A 9 -1.72 10.05 2.11
CA LYS A 9 -1.37 9.08 3.17
C LYS A 9 -1.86 7.66 2.86
N ASN A 10 -3.00 7.50 2.20
CA ASN A 10 -3.44 6.18 1.77
C ASN A 10 -2.50 5.56 0.73
N TYR A 11 -2.04 6.35 -0.25
CA TYR A 11 -1.07 5.89 -1.25
C TYR A 11 0.33 5.66 -0.66
N GLU A 12 0.76 6.46 0.33
CA GLU A 12 1.97 6.18 1.11
C GLU A 12 1.88 4.81 1.80
N ARG A 13 0.71 4.47 2.39
CA ARG A 13 0.48 3.15 2.97
C ARG A 13 0.58 2.04 1.92
N VAL A 14 -0.02 2.23 0.74
CA VAL A 14 0.08 1.27 -0.37
C VAL A 14 1.54 1.04 -0.76
N CYS A 15 2.32 2.11 -0.90
CA CYS A 15 3.76 2.02 -1.21
C CYS A 15 4.52 1.21 -0.14
N ARG A 16 4.27 1.48 1.15
CA ARG A 16 4.91 0.73 2.25
C ARG A 16 4.55 -0.75 2.22
N LEU A 17 3.29 -1.11 1.97
CA LEU A 17 2.84 -2.49 1.85
C LEU A 17 3.54 -3.19 0.66
N GLY A 18 3.65 -2.51 -0.48
CA GLY A 18 4.38 -3.02 -1.65
C GLY A 18 5.84 -3.35 -1.32
N HIS A 19 6.55 -2.44 -0.66
CA HIS A 19 7.92 -2.70 -0.20
C HIS A 19 8.01 -3.89 0.77
N GLN A 20 7.05 -4.02 1.70
CA GLN A 20 7.04 -5.15 2.62
C GLN A 20 6.78 -6.50 1.92
N ILE A 21 6.05 -6.52 0.81
CA ILE A 21 5.85 -7.73 -0.02
C ILE A 21 7.16 -8.09 -0.73
N ILE A 22 7.81 -7.10 -1.37
CA ILE A 22 9.08 -7.30 -2.08
C ILE A 22 10.17 -7.79 -1.12
N ASN A 23 10.29 -7.14 0.04
CA ASN A 23 11.32 -7.47 1.04
C ASN A 23 11.04 -8.79 1.78
N HIS A 24 9.81 -9.32 1.72
CA HIS A 24 9.48 -10.62 2.31
C HIS A 24 10.26 -11.76 1.65
N LYS A 25 10.77 -11.57 0.42
CA LYS A 25 11.63 -12.52 -0.29
C LYS A 25 12.83 -12.97 0.55
N ASP A 26 13.48 -12.07 1.28
CA ASP A 26 14.65 -12.41 2.08
C ASP A 26 14.31 -13.22 3.33
N ILE A 27 13.09 -13.03 3.87
CA ILE A 27 12.57 -13.80 5.00
C ILE A 27 12.33 -15.24 4.55
N VAL A 28 11.61 -15.44 3.45
CA VAL A 28 11.35 -16.78 2.88
C VAL A 28 12.65 -17.50 2.54
N ARG A 29 13.63 -16.81 1.96
CA ARG A 29 14.94 -17.40 1.62
C ARG A 29 15.72 -17.90 2.84
N ARG A 30 15.53 -17.28 4.01
CA ARG A 30 16.25 -17.61 5.25
C ARG A 30 15.40 -18.47 6.22
N ALA A 31 14.13 -18.66 5.92
CA ALA A 31 13.23 -19.42 6.77
C ALA A 31 13.56 -20.92 6.76
N CYS A 32 13.32 -21.58 7.89
CA CYS A 32 13.42 -23.04 7.96
C CYS A 32 12.38 -23.67 7.02
N PRO A 33 12.72 -24.74 6.26
CA PRO A 33 11.79 -25.37 5.32
C PRO A 33 10.42 -25.74 5.92
N SER A 34 10.40 -26.15 7.19
CA SER A 34 9.16 -26.50 7.92
C SER A 34 8.24 -25.30 8.18
N LYS A 35 8.75 -24.07 8.10
CA LYS A 35 8.00 -22.82 8.31
C LYS A 35 7.65 -22.08 7.02
N LEU A 36 8.11 -22.56 5.85
CA LEU A 36 7.83 -21.91 4.57
C LEU A 36 6.34 -21.78 4.29
N GLY A 37 5.53 -22.78 4.64
CA GLY A 37 4.08 -22.71 4.49
C GLY A 37 3.44 -21.58 5.32
N GLU A 38 3.99 -21.26 6.48
CA GLU A 38 3.52 -20.14 7.30
C GLU A 38 3.94 -18.80 6.68
N GLU A 39 5.18 -18.69 6.21
CA GLU A 39 5.68 -17.47 5.57
C GLU A 39 4.94 -17.16 4.26
N PHE A 40 4.62 -18.17 3.44
CA PHE A 40 3.78 -17.97 2.26
C PHE A 40 2.37 -17.49 2.61
N ARG A 41 1.73 -18.07 3.63
CA ARG A 41 0.42 -17.56 4.11
C ARG A 41 0.49 -16.10 4.57
N LYS A 42 1.56 -15.70 5.25
CA LYS A 42 1.78 -14.29 5.65
C LYS A 42 1.96 -13.40 4.43
N GLN A 43 2.67 -13.89 3.40
CA GLN A 43 2.86 -13.15 2.17
C GLN A 43 1.55 -12.98 1.40
N ASP A 44 0.73 -14.01 1.30
CA ASP A 44 -0.62 -13.95 0.69
C ASP A 44 -1.52 -12.96 1.41
N ALA A 45 -1.56 -13.01 2.74
CA ALA A 45 -2.34 -12.06 3.54
C ALA A 45 -1.89 -10.61 3.31
N ARG A 46 -0.58 -10.37 3.17
CA ARG A 46 -0.03 -9.03 2.91
C ARG A 46 -0.33 -8.55 1.49
N ILE A 47 -0.34 -9.44 0.51
CA ILE A 47 -0.78 -9.15 -0.87
C ILE A 47 -2.27 -8.75 -0.87
N GLN A 48 -3.11 -9.49 -0.14
CA GLN A 48 -4.52 -9.14 -0.02
C GLN A 48 -4.72 -7.78 0.65
N GLU A 49 -3.97 -7.48 1.71
CA GLU A 49 -4.00 -6.15 2.36
C GLU A 49 -3.60 -5.03 1.38
N PHE A 50 -2.59 -5.27 0.54
CA PHE A 50 -2.18 -4.32 -0.50
C PHE A 50 -3.30 -4.06 -1.51
N VAL A 51 -3.99 -5.10 -1.98
CA VAL A 51 -5.12 -4.98 -2.90
C VAL A 51 -6.25 -4.17 -2.26
N ASP A 52 -6.61 -4.47 -1.02
CA ASP A 52 -7.67 -3.78 -0.30
C ASP A 52 -7.32 -2.30 -0.06
N ALA A 53 -6.09 -2.01 0.34
CA ALA A 53 -5.59 -0.65 0.53
C ALA A 53 -5.61 0.14 -0.79
N THR A 54 -5.22 -0.48 -1.91
CA THR A 54 -5.24 0.13 -3.23
C THR A 54 -6.67 0.44 -3.68
N ASN A 55 -7.59 -0.52 -3.50
CA ASN A 55 -9.00 -0.35 -3.81
C ASN A 55 -9.63 0.77 -2.98
N LYS A 56 -9.30 0.85 -1.69
CA LYS A 56 -9.76 1.91 -0.80
C LYS A 56 -9.24 3.28 -1.23
N ALA A 57 -7.92 3.39 -1.47
CA ALA A 57 -7.31 4.64 -1.92
C ALA A 57 -7.93 5.13 -3.24
N SER A 58 -8.15 4.22 -4.21
CA SER A 58 -8.79 4.52 -5.49
C SER A 58 -10.24 5.00 -5.32
N LYS A 59 -11.03 4.35 -4.44
CA LYS A 59 -12.40 4.79 -4.11
C LYS A 59 -12.40 6.18 -3.48
N GLU A 60 -11.48 6.47 -2.57
CA GLU A 60 -11.39 7.78 -1.91
C GLU A 60 -10.93 8.89 -2.86
N TRP A 61 -10.00 8.60 -3.77
CA TRP A 61 -9.62 9.50 -4.85
C TRP A 61 -10.81 9.87 -5.74
N LYS A 62 -11.56 8.87 -6.24
CA LYS A 62 -12.74 9.07 -7.09
C LYS A 62 -13.84 9.90 -6.42
N LYS A 63 -14.01 9.78 -5.11
CA LYS A 63 -14.99 10.57 -4.33
C LYS A 63 -14.57 12.02 -4.10
N SER A 64 -13.35 12.38 -4.47
CA SER A 64 -12.73 13.64 -4.10
C SER A 64 -12.33 14.51 -5.32
N PRO A 65 -13.22 14.72 -6.31
CA PRO A 65 -12.89 15.37 -7.58
C PRO A 65 -12.35 16.81 -7.43
N TYR A 66 -12.77 17.53 -6.38
CA TYR A 66 -12.34 18.90 -6.08
C TYR A 66 -11.29 18.98 -4.96
N SER A 67 -10.88 17.84 -4.39
CA SER A 67 -9.86 17.80 -3.33
C SER A 67 -8.44 17.73 -3.87
N VAL A 68 -8.30 17.40 -5.15
CA VAL A 68 -7.06 17.55 -5.90
C VAL A 68 -6.96 19.03 -6.25
N ASN A 69 -6.65 19.83 -5.23
CA ASN A 69 -6.46 21.25 -5.38
C ASN A 69 -5.33 21.49 -6.40
N GLU A 70 -5.45 22.54 -7.22
CA GLU A 70 -4.59 22.87 -8.36
C GLU A 70 -3.09 23.04 -8.02
N TYR A 71 -2.72 22.92 -6.75
CA TYR A 71 -1.36 23.03 -6.19
C TYR A 71 -0.49 21.76 -6.33
N TRP A 72 -0.91 20.78 -7.14
CA TRP A 72 0.04 19.87 -7.81
C TRP A 72 0.77 20.55 -8.98
N LYS A 73 0.47 21.81 -9.28
CA LYS A 73 1.46 22.68 -9.90
C LYS A 73 2.52 22.94 -8.82
N GLY A 74 3.65 22.23 -8.92
CA GLY A 74 4.83 22.55 -8.12
C GLY A 74 5.06 24.05 -8.12
N LEU A 75 5.56 24.59 -6.99
CA LEU A 75 5.83 26.02 -6.82
C LEU A 75 6.44 26.60 -8.11
N SER A 76 5.66 27.39 -8.84
CA SER A 76 6.14 28.25 -9.92
C SER A 76 6.62 29.56 -9.33
#